data_AF-A0AAC9K562-F1
#
_entry.id   AF-A0AAC9K562-F1
#
_cell.length_a   1.000
_cell.length_b   1.000
_cell.length_c   1.000
_cell.angle_alpha   90.00
_cell.angle_beta   90.00
_cell.angle_gamma   90.00
#
_symmetry.space_group_name_H-M   'P 1'
#
loop_
_entity.id
_entity.type
_entity.pdbx_description
1 polymer ?
#
loop_
_entity_poly.entity_id
_entity_poly.type
_entity_poly.pdbx_seq_one_letter_code
_entity_poly.pdbx_strand_id
1 'polypeptide(L)'
;MLWAAWADALGFISELTSPENFRRRTGGRDLTFPMAWSRIIGGRMGVRVNLPEGCYSDDTQLRLSTSRAISNHGFDVEAFARVELPVWSSYALGGGRASKAAATAMAKQQANWAANFFDGWERAGGNGAAMRIQPHVYAAANLRSDAYLDDVIRNTIVTHGHPRAIVGAVFHAVSLGFALDHGVVPDPSVFSELLETTSRSFVAFDRQPELSAYWRPQWERKTQSSLEHAWDATVAELADILRTAMPVWEALHDADGNRDLAIIRYEELVQLLSLDDEKVRGSGTLTAAAAVLLAAAFPQHPAQSAQIAAARLNTDTDTIGTMAAAIVGAAAPKKLLSPVLDADYLIVEADRLYDISRDRRVDAFPYPDLLHWQPPKTAVDAVGLADGHVVLAGLSALRMTGTPIRSKDSVWVWAQTDFGQSVLVKSRAELRDVPLGNHPARDGASQSESASDLAVLPGLTLAREEPSRPSEATFVPELLFSEVLDVSRSTVADLIEEMREKRYSDASIGRALMSVLHHGTAEDLDQFLSHLALR
;
A
#
# COMPACT_ATOMS: atom_id res chain seq x y z
N MET A 1 -3.51 15.92 -7.99
CA MET A 1 -3.79 15.19 -6.74
C MET A 1 -5.28 14.91 -6.50
N LEU A 2 -6.17 15.92 -6.47
CA LEU A 2 -7.60 15.73 -6.18
C LEU A 2 -8.32 14.70 -7.08
N TRP A 3 -8.14 14.77 -8.41
CA TRP A 3 -8.75 13.81 -9.34
C TRP A 3 -8.29 12.37 -9.11
N ALA A 4 -7.02 12.18 -8.75
CA ALA A 4 -6.49 10.86 -8.41
C ALA A 4 -7.18 10.32 -7.16
N ALA A 5 -7.30 11.11 -6.09
CA ALA A 5 -7.97 10.71 -4.85
C ALA A 5 -9.48 10.46 -5.05
N TRP A 6 -10.14 11.28 -5.86
CA TRP A 6 -11.56 11.11 -6.18
C TRP A 6 -11.82 9.81 -6.95
N ALA A 7 -10.95 9.49 -7.92
CA ALA A 7 -11.05 8.28 -8.72
C ALA A 7 -10.74 7.00 -7.92
N ASP A 8 -9.77 7.07 -7.01
CA ASP A 8 -9.53 6.03 -6.00
C ASP A 8 -10.80 5.81 -5.16
N ALA A 9 -11.34 6.86 -4.52
CA ALA A 9 -12.54 6.76 -3.71
C ALA A 9 -13.77 6.19 -4.46
N LEU A 10 -13.88 6.48 -5.77
CA LEU A 10 -14.92 5.88 -6.63
C LEU A 10 -14.65 4.40 -6.88
N GLY A 11 -13.45 4.06 -7.37
CA GLY A 11 -13.07 2.70 -7.74
C GLY A 11 -12.99 1.74 -6.56
N PHE A 12 -12.72 2.25 -5.35
CA PHE A 12 -12.62 1.45 -4.13
C PHE A 12 -13.96 0.79 -3.75
N ILE A 13 -15.08 1.39 -4.18
CA ILE A 13 -16.42 0.85 -3.97
C ILE A 13 -16.63 -0.41 -4.82
N SER A 14 -16.12 -0.46 -6.05
CA SER A 14 -16.21 -1.60 -6.97
C SER A 14 -15.04 -2.59 -6.88
N GLU A 15 -14.00 -2.25 -6.13
CA GLU A 15 -12.77 -3.02 -6.02
C GLU A 15 -13.02 -4.43 -5.45
N LEU A 16 -12.49 -5.44 -6.18
CA LEU A 16 -12.41 -6.86 -5.83
C LEU A 16 -13.69 -7.40 -5.16
N THR A 17 -14.84 -7.14 -5.78
CA THR A 17 -16.14 -7.48 -5.21
C THR A 17 -17.06 -8.22 -6.18
N SER A 18 -17.93 -9.09 -5.65
CA SER A 18 -18.94 -9.77 -6.45
C SER A 18 -20.08 -8.81 -6.82
N PRO A 19 -20.84 -9.05 -7.91
CA PRO A 19 -21.98 -8.23 -8.29
C PRO A 19 -23.06 -8.08 -7.20
N GLU A 20 -23.24 -9.10 -6.36
CA GLU A 20 -24.14 -9.04 -5.20
C GLU A 20 -23.61 -8.09 -4.12
N ASN A 21 -22.34 -8.23 -3.75
CA ASN A 21 -21.72 -7.35 -2.76
C ASN A 21 -21.65 -5.92 -3.28
N PHE A 22 -21.38 -5.71 -4.56
CA PHE A 22 -21.42 -4.41 -5.22
C PHE A 22 -22.79 -3.76 -5.06
N ARG A 23 -23.87 -4.46 -5.43
CA ARG A 23 -25.25 -3.98 -5.25
C ARG A 23 -25.55 -3.62 -3.79
N ARG A 24 -25.01 -4.38 -2.83
CA ARG A 24 -25.13 -4.05 -1.39
C ARG A 24 -24.34 -2.79 -1.02
N ARG A 25 -23.11 -2.61 -1.53
CA ARG A 25 -22.27 -1.42 -1.28
C ARG A 25 -22.93 -0.15 -1.82
N THR A 26 -23.53 -0.22 -3.01
CA THR A 26 -24.16 0.95 -3.67
C THR A 26 -25.62 1.16 -3.28
N GLY A 27 -26.25 0.17 -2.64
CA GLY A 27 -27.71 0.15 -2.42
C GLY A 27 -28.51 0.02 -3.72
N GLY A 28 -27.92 -0.60 -4.74
CA GLY A 28 -28.51 -0.76 -6.08
C GLY A 28 -28.41 0.48 -6.97
N ARG A 29 -27.76 1.56 -6.52
CA ARG A 29 -27.53 2.78 -7.31
C ARG A 29 -26.34 2.61 -8.26
N ASP A 30 -26.36 3.38 -9.35
CA ASP A 30 -25.22 3.46 -10.28
C ASP A 30 -24.01 4.13 -9.62
N LEU A 31 -22.83 3.54 -9.84
CA LEU A 31 -21.57 4.09 -9.36
C LEU A 31 -21.10 5.20 -10.32
N THR A 32 -21.56 6.41 -10.06
CA THR A 32 -21.22 7.63 -10.83
C THR A 32 -20.39 8.62 -10.01
N PHE A 33 -20.57 8.61 -8.69
CA PHE A 33 -19.86 9.44 -7.72
C PHE A 33 -19.42 8.58 -6.53
N PRO A 34 -18.32 8.93 -5.85
CA PRO A 34 -18.02 8.42 -4.52
C PRO A 34 -19.25 8.59 -3.60
N MET A 35 -19.46 7.63 -2.72
CA MET A 35 -20.59 7.63 -1.78
C MET A 35 -20.18 6.97 -0.48
N ALA A 36 -20.91 7.22 0.60
CA ALA A 36 -20.73 6.46 1.84
C ALA A 36 -21.21 5.00 1.65
N TRP A 37 -20.47 4.06 2.24
CA TRP A 37 -20.75 2.62 2.13
C TRP A 37 -20.18 1.85 3.33
N SER A 38 -20.32 0.53 3.37
CA SER A 38 -19.76 -0.29 4.45
C SER A 38 -19.00 -1.51 3.94
N ARG A 39 -17.90 -1.85 4.65
CA ARG A 39 -17.02 -2.99 4.34
C ARG A 39 -16.65 -3.73 5.62
N ILE A 40 -16.30 -5.01 5.48
CA ILE A 40 -15.64 -5.77 6.55
C ILE A 40 -14.13 -5.49 6.47
N ILE A 41 -13.55 -4.97 7.55
CA ILE A 41 -12.13 -4.59 7.66
C ILE A 41 -11.45 -5.47 8.73
N GLY A 42 -10.20 -5.87 8.49
CA GLY A 42 -9.46 -6.77 9.38
C GLY A 42 -9.54 -8.26 9.01
N GLY A 43 -9.88 -8.58 7.76
CA GLY A 43 -9.97 -9.96 7.24
C GLY A 43 -11.37 -10.57 7.36
N ARG A 44 -11.49 -11.89 7.16
CA ARG A 44 -12.79 -12.60 7.13
C ARG A 44 -13.58 -12.49 8.44
N MET A 45 -12.86 -12.44 9.57
CA MET A 45 -13.40 -12.26 10.92
C MET A 45 -13.32 -10.79 11.38
N GLY A 46 -13.23 -9.87 10.42
CA GLY A 46 -13.10 -8.45 10.64
C GLY A 46 -14.37 -7.79 11.18
N VAL A 47 -14.31 -6.48 11.39
CA VAL A 47 -15.44 -5.66 11.82
C VAL A 47 -16.12 -5.03 10.61
N ARG A 48 -17.44 -4.89 10.65
CA ARG A 48 -18.15 -4.06 9.67
C ARG A 48 -18.01 -2.59 10.06
N VAL A 49 -17.44 -1.80 9.15
CA VAL A 49 -17.18 -0.37 9.35
C VAL A 49 -17.94 0.42 8.29
N ASN A 50 -18.46 1.57 8.68
CA ASN A 50 -19.00 2.56 7.76
C ASN A 50 -17.86 3.45 7.26
N LEU A 51 -17.72 3.51 5.94
CA LEU A 51 -16.77 4.37 5.25
C LEU A 51 -17.51 5.64 4.83
N PRO A 52 -17.00 6.83 5.18
CA PRO A 52 -17.64 8.09 4.80
C PRO A 52 -17.62 8.29 3.28
N GLU A 53 -18.44 9.22 2.81
CA GLU A 53 -18.40 9.63 1.40
C GLU A 53 -17.01 10.14 1.02
N GLY A 54 -16.54 9.76 -0.17
CA GLY A 54 -15.22 10.14 -0.64
C GLY A 54 -14.05 9.41 0.04
N CYS A 55 -14.32 8.39 0.87
CA CYS A 55 -13.28 7.56 1.48
C CYS A 55 -12.45 6.84 0.41
N TYR A 56 -11.14 7.04 0.47
CA TYR A 56 -10.14 6.51 -0.46
C TYR A 56 -9.41 5.28 0.11
N SER A 57 -8.80 4.48 -0.76
CA SER A 57 -8.11 3.22 -0.43
C SER A 57 -6.64 3.44 -0.03
N ASP A 58 -5.85 2.37 -0.01
CA ASP A 58 -4.40 2.45 0.20
C ASP A 58 -3.66 3.25 -0.88
N ASP A 59 -4.23 3.42 -2.07
CA ASP A 59 -3.68 4.22 -3.16
C ASP A 59 -3.39 5.65 -2.70
N THR A 60 -4.42 6.35 -2.22
CA THR A 60 -4.28 7.73 -1.74
C THR A 60 -3.59 7.77 -0.37
N GLN A 61 -3.80 6.78 0.51
CA GLN A 61 -3.08 6.73 1.79
C GLN A 61 -1.56 6.69 1.59
N LEU A 62 -1.07 5.79 0.73
CA LEU A 62 0.36 5.67 0.44
C LEU A 62 0.88 6.81 -0.43
N ARG A 63 0.03 7.41 -1.27
CA ARG A 63 0.37 8.66 -1.98
C ARG A 63 0.63 9.80 -1.01
N LEU A 64 -0.20 9.96 0.01
CA LEU A 64 0.00 10.97 1.07
C LEU A 64 1.24 10.66 1.90
N SER A 65 1.52 9.39 2.19
CA SER A 65 2.78 8.96 2.82
C SER A 65 4.01 9.30 1.97
N THR A 66 3.97 9.04 0.66
CA THR A 66 5.03 9.46 -0.26
C THR A 66 5.17 10.98 -0.27
N SER A 67 4.05 11.72 -0.31
CA SER A 67 4.04 13.17 -0.33
C SER A 67 4.78 13.76 0.87
N ARG A 68 4.42 13.35 2.10
CA ARG A 68 5.05 13.84 3.34
C ARG A 68 6.55 13.59 3.39
N ALA A 69 7.01 12.48 2.82
CA ALA A 69 8.44 12.13 2.75
C ALA A 69 9.23 12.93 1.70
N ILE A 70 8.61 13.84 0.94
CA ILE A 70 9.29 14.73 -0.02
C ILE A 70 9.46 16.13 0.58
N SER A 71 10.66 16.69 0.47
CA SER A 71 10.99 18.06 0.89
C SER A 71 11.78 18.80 -0.20
N ASN A 72 12.21 20.05 0.08
CA ASN A 72 13.17 20.75 -0.79
C ASN A 72 14.52 20.01 -0.95
N HIS A 73 14.82 19.01 -0.10
CA HIS A 73 16.02 18.18 -0.21
C HIS A 73 15.79 16.89 -1.03
N GLY A 74 14.61 16.74 -1.64
CA GLY A 74 14.20 15.53 -2.38
C GLY A 74 13.42 14.54 -1.51
N PHE A 75 13.29 13.32 -2.01
CA PHE A 75 12.62 12.23 -1.32
C PHE A 75 13.48 11.61 -0.21
N ASP A 76 12.97 11.66 1.02
CA ASP A 76 13.51 10.94 2.17
C ASP A 76 12.97 9.49 2.18
N VAL A 77 13.73 8.62 1.52
CA VAL A 77 13.42 7.19 1.43
C VAL A 77 13.45 6.50 2.80
N GLU A 78 14.27 6.98 3.75
CA GLU A 78 14.35 6.41 5.09
C GLU A 78 13.09 6.74 5.88
N ALA A 79 12.64 8.00 5.87
CA ALA A 79 11.37 8.39 6.50
C ALA A 79 10.19 7.59 5.93
N PHE A 80 10.13 7.45 4.60
CA PHE A 80 9.10 6.65 3.96
C PHE A 80 9.16 5.16 4.37
N ALA A 81 10.33 4.54 4.29
CA ALA A 81 10.49 3.12 4.54
C ALA A 81 10.36 2.77 6.03
N ARG A 82 10.91 3.59 6.92
CA ARG A 82 11.06 3.29 8.36
C ARG A 82 9.91 3.80 9.21
N VAL A 83 9.24 4.88 8.80
CA VAL A 83 8.17 5.52 9.59
C VAL A 83 6.83 5.36 8.87
N GLU A 84 6.67 5.96 7.68
CA GLU A 84 5.39 5.99 6.98
C GLU A 84 4.83 4.59 6.70
N LEU A 85 5.63 3.73 6.07
CA LEU A 85 5.16 2.42 5.61
C LEU A 85 4.80 1.46 6.78
N PRO A 86 5.60 1.33 7.86
CA PRO A 86 5.23 0.55 9.03
C PRO A 86 3.98 1.10 9.73
N VAL A 87 3.88 2.43 9.90
CA VAL A 87 2.74 3.06 10.60
C VAL A 87 1.46 2.98 9.76
N TRP A 88 1.55 3.07 8.43
CA TRP A 88 0.42 2.87 7.50
C TRP A 88 -0.34 1.56 7.75
N SER A 89 0.36 0.49 8.14
CA SER A 89 -0.28 -0.79 8.44
C SER A 89 -1.37 -0.71 9.53
N SER A 90 -1.34 0.32 10.38
CA SER A 90 -2.33 0.54 11.44
C SER A 90 -3.64 1.18 10.97
N TYR A 91 -3.63 1.84 9.81
CA TYR A 91 -4.80 2.50 9.23
C TYR A 91 -5.06 2.11 7.76
N ALA A 92 -4.38 1.08 7.25
CA ALA A 92 -4.48 0.62 5.87
C ALA A 92 -5.91 0.23 5.47
N LEU A 93 -6.44 0.91 4.44
CA LEU A 93 -7.73 0.60 3.82
C LEU A 93 -7.53 -0.10 2.47
N GLY A 94 -7.03 -1.32 2.52
CA GLY A 94 -6.64 -2.08 1.32
C GLY A 94 -5.24 -2.65 1.50
N GLY A 95 -4.40 -2.60 0.48
CA GLY A 95 -3.01 -3.03 0.55
C GLY A 95 -2.78 -4.41 -0.03
N GLY A 96 -2.04 -4.44 -1.14
CA GLY A 96 -1.51 -5.67 -1.72
C GLY A 96 -0.56 -6.42 -0.78
N ARG A 97 -0.37 -7.72 -1.04
CA ARG A 97 0.49 -8.61 -0.23
C ARG A 97 1.92 -8.08 -0.12
N ALA A 98 2.49 -7.56 -1.21
CA ALA A 98 3.84 -7.02 -1.26
C ALA A 98 4.01 -5.79 -0.35
N SER A 99 3.12 -4.79 -0.46
CA SER A 99 3.18 -3.59 0.38
C SER A 99 3.08 -3.91 1.87
N LYS A 100 2.18 -4.83 2.25
CA LYS A 100 2.03 -5.29 3.66
C LYS A 100 3.24 -6.07 4.17
N ALA A 101 3.80 -6.95 3.33
CA ALA A 101 5.03 -7.68 3.66
C ALA A 101 6.20 -6.71 3.83
N ALA A 102 6.31 -5.69 2.97
CA ALA A 102 7.33 -4.65 3.07
C ALA A 102 7.17 -3.81 4.33
N ALA A 103 5.94 -3.39 4.69
CA ALA A 103 5.67 -2.70 5.95
C ALA A 103 6.12 -3.52 7.16
N THR A 104 5.85 -4.83 7.15
CA THR A 104 6.27 -5.75 8.21
C THR A 104 7.79 -5.94 8.24
N ALA A 105 8.44 -6.03 7.08
CA ALA A 105 9.89 -6.15 6.97
C ALA A 105 10.59 -4.88 7.48
N MET A 106 10.07 -3.70 7.13
CA MET A 106 10.64 -2.42 7.54
C MET A 106 10.37 -2.08 9.01
N ALA A 107 9.39 -2.71 9.65
CA ALA A 107 9.16 -2.57 11.09
C ALA A 107 10.25 -3.23 11.98
N LYS A 108 11.19 -3.98 11.40
CA LYS A 108 12.32 -4.58 12.15
C LYS A 108 13.35 -3.50 12.52
N GLN A 109 13.94 -3.55 13.71
CA GLN A 109 14.86 -2.50 14.17
C GLN A 109 16.04 -2.22 13.22
N GLN A 110 16.62 -3.24 12.59
CA GLN A 110 17.77 -3.10 11.68
C GLN A 110 17.39 -3.13 10.19
N ALA A 111 16.12 -2.90 9.83
CA ALA A 111 15.74 -2.92 8.42
C ALA A 111 16.35 -1.73 7.67
N ASN A 112 16.75 -2.00 6.42
CA ASN A 112 17.29 -1.01 5.49
C ASN A 112 16.52 -1.17 4.17
N TRP A 113 16.07 -0.05 3.60
CA TRP A 113 15.27 -0.04 2.38
C TRP A 113 16.01 -0.59 1.16
N ALA A 114 17.34 -0.51 1.12
CA ALA A 114 18.19 -1.07 0.08
C ALA A 114 18.58 -2.53 0.34
N ALA A 115 18.24 -3.10 1.50
CA ALA A 115 18.44 -4.51 1.86
C ALA A 115 17.11 -5.22 2.19
N ASN A 116 16.09 -4.93 1.40
CA ASN A 116 14.69 -5.27 1.66
C ASN A 116 14.22 -6.58 1.00
N PHE A 117 15.12 -7.54 0.81
CA PHE A 117 14.90 -8.80 0.09
C PHE A 117 14.09 -9.85 0.88
N PHE A 118 12.94 -9.50 1.45
CA PHE A 118 12.06 -10.43 2.16
C PHE A 118 11.47 -11.52 1.23
N ASP A 119 10.86 -12.54 1.81
CA ASP A 119 10.32 -13.67 1.05
C ASP A 119 9.23 -13.23 0.07
N GLY A 120 9.41 -13.59 -1.21
CA GLY A 120 8.50 -13.24 -2.30
C GLY A 120 8.64 -11.80 -2.82
N TRP A 121 9.58 -11.02 -2.32
CA TRP A 121 9.83 -9.64 -2.77
C TRP A 121 10.20 -9.55 -4.26
N GLU A 122 11.01 -10.50 -4.77
CA GLU A 122 11.40 -10.56 -6.18
C GLU A 122 10.21 -10.91 -7.11
N ARG A 123 9.11 -11.42 -6.52
CA ARG A 123 7.85 -11.74 -7.21
C ARG A 123 6.80 -10.65 -7.04
N ALA A 124 7.12 -9.54 -6.35
CA ALA A 124 6.23 -8.42 -6.13
C ALA A 124 6.07 -7.55 -7.39
N GLY A 125 5.39 -8.07 -8.41
CA GLY A 125 5.11 -7.40 -9.70
C GLY A 125 3.87 -6.51 -9.73
N GLY A 126 3.28 -6.21 -8.57
CA GLY A 126 2.06 -5.43 -8.45
C GLY A 126 2.22 -3.93 -8.73
N ASN A 127 1.11 -3.25 -8.93
CA ASN A 127 0.99 -1.80 -9.16
C ASN A 127 1.07 -0.96 -7.87
N GLY A 128 1.24 -1.58 -6.70
CA GLY A 128 1.22 -0.91 -5.41
C GLY A 128 2.25 0.23 -5.28
N ALA A 129 3.33 0.18 -6.07
CA ALA A 129 4.26 1.31 -6.24
C ALA A 129 3.74 2.38 -7.21
N ALA A 130 3.24 1.98 -8.38
CA ALA A 130 2.75 2.91 -9.39
C ALA A 130 1.62 3.83 -8.88
N MET A 131 0.72 3.32 -8.03
CA MET A 131 -0.40 4.11 -7.49
C MET A 131 0.02 5.30 -6.60
N ARG A 132 1.23 5.25 -6.03
CA ARG A 132 1.73 6.19 -5.00
C ARG A 132 2.90 7.07 -5.41
N ILE A 133 3.44 6.95 -6.63
CA ILE A 133 4.62 7.71 -7.07
C ILE A 133 4.32 9.12 -7.59
N GLN A 134 3.05 9.46 -7.79
CA GLN A 134 2.62 10.75 -8.35
C GLN A 134 3.24 11.99 -7.67
N PRO A 135 3.44 12.02 -6.32
CA PRO A 135 4.06 13.15 -5.65
C PRO A 135 5.47 13.49 -6.12
N HIS A 136 6.27 12.50 -6.56
CA HIS A 136 7.60 12.74 -7.14
C HIS A 136 7.52 13.58 -8.40
N VAL A 137 6.47 13.37 -9.19
CA VAL A 137 6.20 14.15 -10.41
C VAL A 137 5.71 15.55 -10.05
N TYR A 138 4.79 15.66 -9.08
CA TYR A 138 4.25 16.95 -8.66
C TYR A 138 5.31 17.87 -8.04
N ALA A 139 6.33 17.30 -7.38
CA ALA A 139 7.45 18.05 -6.78
C ALA A 139 8.66 18.26 -7.72
N ALA A 140 8.64 17.70 -8.93
CA ALA A 140 9.77 17.77 -9.84
C ALA A 140 10.02 19.21 -10.31
N ALA A 141 11.20 19.76 -10.00
CA ALA A 141 11.58 21.11 -10.43
C ALA A 141 11.78 21.24 -11.95
N ASN A 142 12.14 20.12 -12.61
CA ASN A 142 12.26 20.04 -14.06
C ASN A 142 11.76 18.67 -14.53
N LEU A 143 10.59 18.65 -15.15
CA LEU A 143 9.97 17.42 -15.68
C LEU A 143 10.72 16.84 -16.88
N ARG A 144 11.62 17.60 -17.51
CA ARG A 144 12.41 17.19 -18.69
C ARG A 144 13.79 16.63 -18.35
N SER A 145 14.24 16.74 -17.10
CA SER A 145 15.58 16.28 -16.69
C SER A 145 15.63 14.80 -16.29
N ASP A 146 14.49 14.12 -16.28
CA ASP A 146 14.31 12.73 -15.82
C ASP A 146 14.77 12.47 -14.37
N ALA A 147 15.31 13.47 -13.66
CA ALA A 147 15.96 13.30 -12.35
C ALA A 147 14.99 12.84 -11.25
N TYR A 148 13.71 13.21 -11.36
CA TYR A 148 12.68 12.75 -10.43
C TYR A 148 12.42 11.24 -10.52
N LEU A 149 12.84 10.58 -11.62
CA LEU A 149 12.69 9.14 -11.81
C LEU A 149 13.63 8.33 -10.92
N ASP A 150 14.75 8.91 -10.48
CA ASP A 150 15.61 8.30 -9.46
C ASP A 150 14.82 8.10 -8.16
N ASP A 151 14.02 9.10 -7.75
CA ASP A 151 13.17 9.04 -6.55
C ASP A 151 11.99 8.09 -6.72
N VAL A 152 11.41 8.03 -7.92
CA VAL A 152 10.39 7.03 -8.28
C VAL A 152 10.95 5.62 -8.11
N ILE A 153 12.16 5.35 -8.59
CA ILE A 153 12.80 4.04 -8.46
C ILE A 153 13.11 3.74 -6.99
N ARG A 154 13.72 4.68 -6.25
CA ARG A 154 14.01 4.51 -4.82
C ARG A 154 12.74 4.20 -4.03
N ASN A 155 11.64 4.95 -4.24
CA ASN A 155 10.36 4.69 -3.58
C ASN A 155 9.77 3.33 -3.98
N THR A 156 9.87 2.95 -5.25
CA THR A 156 9.29 1.71 -5.76
C THR A 156 9.95 0.49 -5.13
N ILE A 157 11.29 0.46 -5.13
CA ILE A 157 12.02 -0.72 -4.70
C ILE A 157 11.80 -1.04 -3.23
N VAL A 158 11.48 -0.05 -2.37
CA VAL A 158 11.16 -0.22 -0.94
C VAL A 158 10.14 -1.36 -0.74
N THR A 159 9.17 -1.50 -1.65
CA THR A 159 8.12 -2.53 -1.52
C THR A 159 8.06 -3.53 -2.67
N HIS A 160 8.59 -3.20 -3.85
CA HIS A 160 8.45 -4.04 -5.06
C HIS A 160 9.79 -4.28 -5.74
N GLY A 161 10.24 -5.53 -5.77
CA GLY A 161 11.50 -5.92 -6.42
C GLY A 161 11.36 -6.47 -7.84
N HIS A 162 10.14 -6.65 -8.35
CA HIS A 162 9.93 -7.25 -9.67
C HIS A 162 9.95 -6.19 -10.78
N PRO A 163 10.64 -6.40 -11.91
CA PRO A 163 10.76 -5.43 -13.02
C PRO A 163 9.44 -4.83 -13.49
N ARG A 164 8.37 -5.63 -13.66
CA ARG A 164 7.02 -5.13 -14.00
C ARG A 164 6.47 -4.05 -13.07
N ALA A 165 6.74 -4.13 -11.76
CA ALA A 165 6.33 -3.10 -10.82
C ALA A 165 7.15 -1.82 -10.98
N ILE A 166 8.47 -1.96 -11.16
CA ILE A 166 9.39 -0.83 -11.30
C ILE A 166 9.16 -0.09 -12.62
N VAL A 167 9.13 -0.82 -13.74
CA VAL A 167 8.84 -0.27 -15.07
C VAL A 167 7.44 0.33 -15.12
N GLY A 168 6.43 -0.32 -14.53
CA GLY A 168 5.07 0.23 -14.47
C GLY A 168 4.99 1.55 -13.69
N ALA A 169 5.70 1.66 -12.56
CA ALA A 169 5.77 2.90 -11.77
C ALA A 169 6.50 4.02 -12.52
N VAL A 170 7.63 3.72 -13.15
CA VAL A 170 8.38 4.69 -13.98
C VAL A 170 7.55 5.12 -15.18
N PHE A 171 6.94 4.20 -15.91
CA PHE A 171 6.11 4.53 -17.07
C PHE A 171 4.92 5.42 -16.69
N HIS A 172 4.28 5.16 -15.55
CA HIS A 172 3.23 6.05 -15.04
C HIS A 172 3.78 7.44 -14.69
N ALA A 173 4.93 7.51 -14.03
CA ALA A 173 5.57 8.78 -13.67
C ALA A 173 5.98 9.60 -14.90
N VAL A 174 6.46 8.94 -15.96
CA VAL A 174 6.79 9.54 -17.26
C VAL A 174 5.51 10.03 -17.96
N SER A 175 4.44 9.23 -17.97
CA SER A 175 3.15 9.60 -18.59
C SER A 175 2.50 10.81 -17.88
N LEU A 176 2.54 10.83 -16.55
CA LEU A 176 2.04 11.96 -15.75
C LEU A 176 2.92 13.21 -15.92
N GLY A 177 4.25 13.03 -15.99
CA GLY A 177 5.21 14.11 -16.22
C GLY A 177 4.98 14.77 -17.59
N PHE A 178 4.77 13.96 -18.62
CA PHE A 178 4.38 14.44 -19.95
C PHE A 178 3.12 15.31 -19.88
N ALA A 179 2.07 14.83 -19.20
CA ALA A 179 0.80 15.54 -19.10
C ALA A 179 0.92 16.89 -18.38
N LEU A 180 1.72 16.95 -17.31
CA LEU A 180 1.99 18.19 -16.56
C LEU A 180 2.85 19.17 -17.36
N ASP A 181 3.87 18.69 -18.08
CA ASP A 181 4.79 19.53 -18.83
C ASP A 181 4.18 20.09 -20.12
N HIS A 182 3.39 19.29 -20.84
CA HIS A 182 2.81 19.68 -22.12
C HIS A 182 1.37 20.21 -22.02
N GLY A 183 0.70 20.02 -20.87
CA GLY A 183 -0.70 20.41 -20.70
C GLY A 183 -1.67 19.61 -21.57
N VAL A 184 -1.26 18.42 -22.04
CA VAL A 184 -2.07 17.51 -22.86
C VAL A 184 -1.84 16.07 -22.41
N VAL A 185 -2.89 15.25 -22.46
CA VAL A 185 -2.75 13.82 -22.15
C VAL A 185 -1.89 13.16 -23.23
N PRO A 186 -0.94 12.27 -22.88
CA PRO A 186 -0.18 11.53 -23.88
C PRO A 186 -1.11 10.62 -24.67
N ASP A 187 -1.19 10.86 -25.98
CA ASP A 187 -1.89 9.99 -26.92
C ASP A 187 -0.92 8.95 -27.55
N PRO A 188 -1.41 7.98 -28.33
CA PRO A 188 -0.56 6.95 -28.92
C PRO A 188 0.62 7.44 -29.76
N SER A 189 0.56 8.65 -30.33
CA SER A 189 1.64 9.20 -31.15
C SER A 189 2.92 9.45 -30.36
N VAL A 190 2.84 9.60 -29.03
CA VAL A 190 3.98 9.85 -28.14
C VAL A 190 4.36 8.65 -27.28
N PHE A 191 3.66 7.51 -27.38
CA PHE A 191 3.97 6.34 -26.53
C PHE A 191 5.39 5.80 -26.72
N SER A 192 5.96 5.89 -27.93
CA SER A 192 7.35 5.52 -28.18
C SER A 192 8.33 6.41 -27.40
N GLU A 193 8.08 7.71 -27.30
CA GLU A 193 8.89 8.65 -26.52
C GLU A 193 8.81 8.36 -25.01
N LEU A 194 7.61 8.05 -24.51
CA LEU A 194 7.43 7.66 -23.10
C LEU A 194 8.16 6.36 -22.79
N LEU A 195 8.12 5.37 -23.70
CA LEU A 195 8.84 4.11 -23.57
C LEU A 195 10.36 4.30 -23.64
N GLU A 196 10.86 5.18 -24.52
CA GLU A 196 12.29 5.51 -24.60
C GLU A 196 12.78 6.15 -23.30
N THR A 197 12.02 7.11 -22.75
CA THR A 197 12.34 7.73 -21.46
C THR A 197 12.28 6.71 -20.32
N THR A 198 11.28 5.82 -20.33
CA THR A 198 11.20 4.70 -19.39
C THR A 198 12.43 3.80 -19.51
N SER A 199 12.84 3.39 -20.72
CA SER A 199 14.04 2.58 -20.94
C SER A 199 15.30 3.25 -20.39
N ARG A 200 15.54 4.52 -20.74
CA ARG A 200 16.70 5.31 -20.29
C ARG A 200 16.78 5.49 -18.78
N SER A 201 15.65 5.40 -18.06
CA SER A 201 15.58 5.54 -16.60
C SER A 201 16.34 4.43 -15.85
N PHE A 202 16.75 3.36 -16.52
CA PHE A 202 17.63 2.34 -15.93
C PHE A 202 18.92 2.95 -15.33
N VAL A 203 19.41 4.07 -15.91
CA VAL A 203 20.61 4.77 -15.45
C VAL A 203 20.56 5.17 -13.97
N ALA A 204 19.37 5.28 -13.36
CA ALA A 204 19.21 5.53 -11.93
C ALA A 204 19.88 4.45 -11.06
N PHE A 205 19.87 3.18 -11.51
CA PHE A 205 20.53 2.08 -10.81
C PHE A 205 22.06 2.23 -10.77
N ASP A 206 22.64 2.97 -11.71
CA ASP A 206 24.08 3.25 -11.74
C ASP A 206 24.43 4.54 -10.99
N ARG A 207 23.57 5.56 -11.06
CA ARG A 207 23.79 6.88 -10.43
C ARG A 207 23.64 6.87 -8.91
N GLN A 208 22.78 6.01 -8.38
CA GLN A 208 22.48 5.93 -6.96
C GLN A 208 23.44 4.93 -6.27
N PRO A 209 24.30 5.35 -5.32
CA PRO A 209 25.30 4.48 -4.70
C PRO A 209 24.72 3.25 -4.01
N GLU A 210 23.60 3.39 -3.31
CA GLU A 210 22.93 2.30 -2.62
C GLU A 210 22.38 1.26 -3.62
N LEU A 211 21.91 1.73 -4.78
CA LEU A 211 21.38 0.86 -5.82
C LEU A 211 22.50 0.11 -6.54
N SER A 212 23.54 0.82 -6.96
CA SER A 212 24.66 0.24 -7.73
C SER A 212 25.53 -0.69 -6.90
N ALA A 213 25.88 -0.30 -5.67
CA ALA A 213 26.83 -1.05 -4.84
C ALA A 213 26.18 -2.19 -4.06
N TYR A 214 24.89 -2.08 -3.70
CA TYR A 214 24.24 -3.04 -2.81
C TYR A 214 23.00 -3.69 -3.43
N TRP A 215 22.01 -2.90 -3.82
CA TRP A 215 20.71 -3.45 -4.19
C TRP A 215 20.76 -4.30 -5.47
N ARG A 216 21.32 -3.76 -6.57
CA ARG A 216 21.40 -4.46 -7.85
C ARG A 216 22.20 -5.77 -7.74
N PRO A 217 23.42 -5.81 -7.16
CA PRO A 217 24.15 -7.06 -7.00
C PRO A 217 23.42 -8.11 -6.15
N GLN A 218 22.66 -7.69 -5.14
CA GLN A 218 21.85 -8.61 -4.34
C GLN A 218 20.63 -9.13 -5.11
N TRP A 219 19.96 -8.26 -5.86
CA TRP A 219 18.87 -8.64 -6.75
C TRP A 219 19.32 -9.69 -7.76
N GLU A 220 20.40 -9.41 -8.50
CA GLU A 220 20.91 -10.30 -9.55
C GLU A 220 21.37 -11.65 -8.98
N ARG A 221 21.95 -11.66 -7.78
CA ARG A 221 22.29 -12.89 -7.07
C ARG A 221 21.05 -13.66 -6.62
N LYS A 222 19.99 -12.99 -6.18
CA LYS A 222 18.76 -13.68 -5.73
C LYS A 222 17.97 -14.24 -6.91
N THR A 223 17.87 -13.50 -8.01
CA THR A 223 17.08 -13.87 -9.19
C THR A 223 17.85 -14.70 -10.20
N GLN A 224 19.19 -14.78 -10.08
CA GLN A 224 20.08 -15.42 -11.04
C GLN A 224 19.91 -14.85 -12.47
N SER A 225 19.62 -13.55 -12.57
CA SER A 225 19.39 -12.84 -13.83
C SER A 225 20.02 -11.45 -13.78
N SER A 226 20.34 -10.89 -14.96
CA SER A 226 20.76 -9.49 -15.09
C SER A 226 19.54 -8.58 -14.91
N LEU A 227 19.66 -7.56 -14.04
CA LEU A 227 18.59 -6.59 -13.83
C LEU A 227 18.33 -5.78 -15.10
N GLU A 228 19.39 -5.41 -15.82
CA GLU A 228 19.34 -4.66 -17.08
C GLU A 228 18.57 -5.44 -18.15
N HIS A 229 18.89 -6.72 -18.32
CA HIS A 229 18.17 -7.56 -19.27
C HIS A 229 16.69 -7.71 -18.89
N ALA A 230 16.40 -7.88 -17.60
CA ALA A 230 15.02 -8.00 -17.12
C ALA A 230 14.24 -6.69 -17.26
N TRP A 231 14.89 -5.54 -17.10
CA TRP A 231 14.35 -4.21 -17.36
C TRP A 231 13.98 -4.05 -18.82
N ASP A 232 14.92 -4.28 -19.73
CA ASP A 232 14.71 -4.14 -21.18
C ASP A 232 13.61 -5.07 -21.68
N ALA A 233 13.60 -6.32 -21.23
CA ALA A 233 12.55 -7.28 -21.56
C ALA A 233 11.17 -6.80 -21.09
N THR A 234 11.10 -6.15 -19.92
CA THR A 234 9.84 -5.62 -19.37
C THR A 234 9.38 -4.37 -20.11
N VAL A 235 10.29 -3.49 -20.53
CA VAL A 235 9.95 -2.33 -21.37
C VAL A 235 9.46 -2.80 -22.75
N ALA A 236 10.08 -3.82 -23.33
CA ALA A 236 9.63 -4.43 -24.57
C ALA A 236 8.24 -5.08 -24.42
N GLU A 237 7.99 -5.79 -23.32
CA GLU A 237 6.65 -6.33 -22.98
C GLU A 237 5.60 -5.20 -22.92
N LEU A 238 5.92 -4.10 -22.25
CA LEU A 238 5.02 -2.94 -22.16
C LEU A 238 4.78 -2.28 -23.52
N ALA A 239 5.80 -2.18 -24.37
CA ALA A 239 5.66 -1.69 -25.73
C ALA A 239 4.70 -2.57 -26.56
N ASP A 240 4.81 -3.90 -26.41
CA ASP A 240 3.93 -4.84 -27.10
C ASP A 240 2.48 -4.77 -26.62
N ILE A 241 2.27 -4.58 -25.31
CA ILE A 241 0.96 -4.33 -24.70
C ILE A 241 0.31 -3.10 -25.35
N LEU A 242 1.01 -1.95 -25.37
CA LEU A 242 0.47 -0.70 -25.92
C LEU A 242 0.18 -0.83 -27.42
N ARG A 243 1.10 -1.43 -28.18
CA ARG A 243 0.93 -1.67 -29.63
C ARG A 243 -0.28 -2.55 -29.92
N THR A 244 -0.47 -3.63 -29.18
CA THR A 244 -1.56 -4.59 -29.39
C THR A 244 -2.92 -4.01 -28.99
N ALA A 245 -2.95 -3.11 -28.00
CA ALA A 245 -4.16 -2.44 -27.54
C ALA A 245 -4.69 -1.36 -28.50
N MET A 246 -3.92 -0.96 -29.52
CA MET A 246 -4.26 0.20 -30.34
C MET A 246 -5.63 0.15 -31.03
N PRO A 247 -6.05 -0.97 -31.67
CA PRO A 247 -7.37 -1.04 -32.29
C PRO A 247 -8.52 -0.90 -31.29
N VAL A 248 -8.34 -1.42 -30.07
CA VAL A 248 -9.33 -1.31 -29.00
C VAL A 248 -9.35 0.11 -28.44
N TRP A 249 -8.19 0.73 -28.32
CA TRP A 249 -8.08 2.13 -27.93
C TRP A 249 -8.79 3.07 -28.91
N GLU A 250 -8.63 2.88 -30.23
CA GLU A 250 -9.33 3.67 -31.24
C GLU A 250 -10.86 3.59 -31.05
N ALA A 251 -11.38 2.36 -30.87
CA ALA A 251 -12.80 2.15 -30.62
C ALA A 251 -13.27 2.77 -29.29
N LEU A 252 -12.43 2.74 -28.26
CA LEU A 252 -12.70 3.36 -26.96
C LEU A 252 -12.70 4.89 -27.04
N HIS A 253 -11.78 5.47 -27.81
CA HIS A 253 -11.70 6.91 -28.05
C HIS A 253 -12.91 7.42 -28.84
N ASP A 254 -13.33 6.69 -29.89
CA ASP A 254 -14.52 7.00 -30.67
C ASP A 254 -15.83 6.94 -29.85
N ALA A 255 -15.80 6.28 -28.69
CA ALA A 255 -16.92 6.22 -27.76
C ALA A 255 -17.02 7.46 -26.84
N ASP A 256 -16.15 8.46 -26.99
CA ASP A 256 -16.24 9.68 -26.21
C ASP A 256 -17.61 10.37 -26.36
N GLY A 257 -18.12 10.91 -25.25
CA GLY A 257 -19.49 11.40 -25.14
C GLY A 257 -20.58 10.33 -25.01
N ASN A 258 -20.25 9.03 -25.12
CA ASN A 258 -21.19 7.93 -24.89
C ASN A 258 -20.65 6.92 -23.86
N ARG A 259 -21.06 7.11 -22.60
CA ARG A 259 -20.59 6.30 -21.46
C ARG A 259 -20.86 4.80 -21.63
N ASP A 260 -22.05 4.41 -22.08
CA ASP A 260 -22.43 3.00 -22.17
C ASP A 260 -21.61 2.28 -23.25
N LEU A 261 -21.39 2.96 -24.39
CA LEU A 261 -20.50 2.45 -25.43
C LEU A 261 -19.06 2.36 -24.92
N ALA A 262 -18.58 3.38 -24.20
CA ALA A 262 -17.22 3.39 -23.65
C ALA A 262 -17.00 2.25 -22.64
N ILE A 263 -18.00 1.90 -21.82
CA ILE A 263 -17.94 0.72 -20.93
C ILE A 263 -17.80 -0.57 -21.73
N ILE A 264 -18.55 -0.72 -22.83
CA ILE A 264 -18.47 -1.89 -23.71
C ILE A 264 -17.06 -1.99 -24.35
N ARG A 265 -16.52 -0.86 -24.85
CA ARG A 265 -15.17 -0.83 -25.44
C ARG A 265 -14.07 -1.07 -24.43
N TYR A 266 -14.26 -0.61 -23.19
CA TYR A 266 -13.32 -0.88 -22.12
C TYR A 266 -13.31 -2.37 -21.73
N GLU A 267 -14.44 -3.07 -21.81
CA GLU A 267 -14.48 -4.54 -21.63
C GLU A 267 -13.61 -5.27 -22.67
N GLU A 268 -13.58 -4.80 -23.93
CA GLU A 268 -12.69 -5.35 -24.95
C GLU A 268 -11.22 -5.19 -24.56
N LEU A 269 -10.85 -4.05 -23.94
CA LEU A 269 -9.48 -3.81 -23.45
C LEU A 269 -9.16 -4.72 -22.27
N VAL A 270 -10.11 -4.89 -21.34
CA VAL A 270 -9.97 -5.78 -20.19
C VAL A 270 -9.73 -7.23 -20.65
N GLN A 271 -10.47 -7.70 -21.65
CA GLN A 271 -10.30 -9.04 -22.20
C GLN A 271 -8.98 -9.20 -22.96
N LEU A 272 -8.60 -8.20 -23.75
CA LEU A 272 -7.33 -8.23 -24.50
C LEU A 272 -6.12 -8.32 -23.58
N LEU A 273 -6.14 -7.59 -22.47
CA LEU A 273 -5.04 -7.50 -21.52
C LEU A 273 -5.19 -8.43 -20.30
N SER A 274 -6.26 -9.23 -20.27
CA SER A 274 -6.61 -10.13 -19.16
C SER A 274 -6.60 -9.42 -17.79
N LEU A 275 -7.11 -8.19 -17.71
CA LEU A 275 -7.04 -7.36 -16.48
C LEU A 275 -7.85 -7.93 -15.32
N ASP A 276 -8.70 -8.91 -15.57
CA ASP A 276 -9.53 -9.61 -14.59
C ASP A 276 -9.03 -11.00 -14.21
N ASP A 277 -7.97 -11.50 -14.85
CA ASP A 277 -7.29 -12.73 -14.46
C ASP A 277 -6.51 -12.48 -13.15
N GLU A 278 -6.86 -13.21 -12.09
CA GLU A 278 -6.26 -13.07 -10.77
C GLU A 278 -4.73 -13.24 -10.73
N LYS A 279 -4.13 -13.88 -11.73
CA LYS A 279 -2.67 -14.07 -11.81
C LYS A 279 -1.92 -12.80 -12.22
N VAL A 280 -2.56 -11.93 -12.99
CA VAL A 280 -1.94 -10.72 -13.57
C VAL A 280 -2.70 -9.43 -13.23
N ARG A 281 -3.91 -9.55 -12.66
CA ARG A 281 -4.68 -8.45 -12.11
C ARG A 281 -3.85 -7.68 -11.10
N GLY A 282 -3.78 -6.37 -11.30
CA GLY A 282 -2.95 -5.46 -10.52
C GLY A 282 -1.45 -5.53 -10.86
N SER A 283 -1.05 -6.14 -11.99
CA SER A 283 0.34 -6.05 -12.49
C SER A 283 0.71 -4.59 -12.76
N GLY A 284 1.93 -4.19 -12.40
CA GLY A 284 2.41 -2.82 -12.58
C GLY A 284 2.35 -2.34 -14.04
N THR A 285 2.85 -3.13 -14.99
CA THR A 285 2.85 -2.77 -16.42
C THR A 285 1.46 -2.72 -17.02
N LEU A 286 0.63 -3.75 -16.76
CA LEU A 286 -0.74 -3.81 -17.30
C LEU A 286 -1.62 -2.69 -16.74
N THR A 287 -1.50 -2.38 -15.44
CA THR A 287 -2.25 -1.29 -14.82
C THR A 287 -1.83 0.06 -15.38
N ALA A 288 -0.52 0.30 -15.54
CA ALA A 288 -0.01 1.54 -16.12
C ALA A 288 -0.42 1.70 -17.59
N ALA A 289 -0.38 0.63 -18.39
CA ALA A 289 -0.85 0.62 -19.76
C ALA A 289 -2.36 0.91 -19.85
N ALA A 290 -3.18 0.19 -19.07
CA ALA A 290 -4.62 0.41 -19.04
C ALA A 290 -4.97 1.86 -18.63
N ALA A 291 -4.26 2.41 -17.65
CA ALA A 291 -4.46 3.78 -17.18
C ALA A 291 -4.11 4.83 -18.25
N VAL A 292 -2.97 4.71 -18.95
CA VAL A 292 -2.61 5.68 -20.00
C VAL A 292 -3.52 5.57 -21.22
N LEU A 293 -3.92 4.36 -21.62
CA LEU A 293 -4.85 4.15 -22.72
C LEU A 293 -6.23 4.74 -22.40
N LEU A 294 -6.71 4.53 -21.17
CA LEU A 294 -7.99 5.08 -20.71
C LEU A 294 -7.94 6.61 -20.58
N ALA A 295 -6.82 7.17 -20.13
CA ALA A 295 -6.59 8.61 -20.13
C ALA A 295 -6.61 9.18 -21.56
N ALA A 296 -5.85 8.56 -22.47
CA ALA A 296 -5.73 8.96 -23.87
C ALA A 296 -7.05 8.88 -24.63
N ALA A 297 -7.92 7.92 -24.28
CA ALA A 297 -9.25 7.80 -24.86
C ALA A 297 -10.18 8.95 -24.44
N PHE A 298 -10.03 9.48 -23.22
CA PHE A 298 -10.89 10.53 -22.63
C PHE A 298 -10.08 11.73 -22.10
N PRO A 299 -9.31 12.42 -22.95
CA PRO A 299 -8.25 13.34 -22.52
C PRO A 299 -8.76 14.61 -21.83
N GLN A 300 -10.06 14.88 -21.89
CA GLN A 300 -10.71 16.03 -21.27
C GLN A 300 -11.65 15.64 -20.13
N HIS A 301 -11.79 14.35 -19.81
CA HIS A 301 -12.86 13.85 -18.93
C HIS A 301 -12.32 12.97 -17.79
N PRO A 302 -11.68 13.58 -16.76
CA PRO A 302 -11.04 12.81 -15.68
C PRO A 302 -12.04 12.01 -14.83
N ALA A 303 -13.29 12.48 -14.72
CA ALA A 303 -14.36 11.71 -14.09
C ALA A 303 -14.76 10.49 -14.92
N GLN A 304 -14.81 10.62 -16.24
CA GLN A 304 -15.26 9.57 -17.15
C GLN A 304 -14.25 8.41 -17.18
N SER A 305 -12.95 8.71 -17.21
CA SER A 305 -11.91 7.67 -17.11
C SER A 305 -12.06 6.87 -15.80
N ALA A 306 -12.28 7.54 -14.67
CA ALA A 306 -12.50 6.86 -13.39
C ALA A 306 -13.81 6.06 -13.36
N GLN A 307 -14.90 6.60 -13.91
CA GLN A 307 -16.21 5.92 -13.96
C GLN A 307 -16.19 4.68 -14.84
N ILE A 308 -15.45 4.71 -15.96
CA ILE A 308 -15.31 3.56 -16.86
C ILE A 308 -14.48 2.46 -16.19
N ALA A 309 -13.34 2.82 -15.57
CA ALA A 309 -12.57 1.86 -14.78
C ALA A 309 -13.42 1.24 -13.67
N ALA A 310 -14.14 2.06 -12.90
CA ALA A 310 -14.97 1.62 -11.78
C ALA A 310 -16.18 0.77 -12.20
N ALA A 311 -16.68 0.90 -13.43
CA ALA A 311 -17.81 0.12 -13.95
C ALA A 311 -17.45 -1.36 -14.15
N ARG A 312 -16.16 -1.69 -14.34
CA ARG A 312 -15.73 -3.05 -14.65
C ARG A 312 -15.21 -3.79 -13.42
N LEU A 313 -16.14 -4.43 -12.69
CA LEU A 313 -15.85 -5.29 -11.52
C LEU A 313 -14.78 -6.35 -11.81
N ASN A 314 -14.13 -6.90 -10.78
CA ASN A 314 -13.06 -7.92 -10.88
C ASN A 314 -11.77 -7.47 -11.56
N THR A 315 -11.65 -6.21 -11.97
CA THR A 315 -10.37 -5.57 -12.29
C THR A 315 -9.85 -4.78 -11.09
N ASP A 316 -8.67 -4.20 -11.22
CA ASP A 316 -8.08 -3.28 -10.25
C ASP A 316 -8.65 -1.85 -10.44
N THR A 317 -9.90 -1.68 -10.02
CA THR A 317 -10.76 -0.57 -10.43
C THR A 317 -10.31 0.79 -9.90
N ASP A 318 -9.88 0.86 -8.64
CA ASP A 318 -9.33 2.06 -8.01
C ASP A 318 -7.96 2.42 -8.57
N THR A 319 -7.05 1.45 -8.71
CA THR A 319 -5.69 1.77 -9.17
C THR A 319 -5.66 2.23 -10.63
N ILE A 320 -6.39 1.56 -11.52
CA ILE A 320 -6.50 2.01 -12.92
C ILE A 320 -7.16 3.39 -12.98
N GLY A 321 -8.25 3.59 -12.23
CA GLY A 321 -8.98 4.85 -12.18
C GLY A 321 -8.14 6.01 -11.65
N THR A 322 -7.40 5.80 -10.56
CA THR A 322 -6.57 6.82 -9.91
C THR A 322 -5.44 7.28 -10.80
N MET A 323 -4.79 6.36 -11.52
CA MET A 323 -3.69 6.65 -12.42
C MET A 323 -4.18 7.37 -13.68
N ALA A 324 -5.29 6.91 -14.26
CA ALA A 324 -5.88 7.56 -15.44
C ALA A 324 -6.35 8.99 -15.12
N ALA A 325 -7.12 9.16 -14.02
CA ALA A 325 -7.62 10.47 -13.61
C ALA A 325 -6.51 11.44 -13.16
N ALA A 326 -5.37 10.93 -12.66
CA ALA A 326 -4.19 11.76 -12.40
C ALA A 326 -3.63 12.37 -13.69
N ILE A 327 -3.46 11.56 -14.74
CA ILE A 327 -2.95 12.00 -16.04
C ILE A 327 -3.92 13.02 -16.67
N VAL A 328 -5.21 12.68 -16.74
CA VAL A 328 -6.23 13.58 -17.33
C VAL A 328 -6.37 14.85 -16.51
N GLY A 329 -6.40 14.76 -15.18
CA GLY A 329 -6.55 15.91 -14.29
C GLY A 329 -5.34 16.85 -14.29
N ALA A 330 -4.15 16.35 -14.63
CA ALA A 330 -2.94 17.15 -14.84
C ALA A 330 -3.02 17.98 -16.13
N ALA A 331 -3.47 17.37 -17.23
CA ALA A 331 -3.59 18.04 -18.52
C ALA A 331 -4.82 18.95 -18.64
N ALA A 332 -5.96 18.51 -18.11
CA ALA A 332 -7.26 19.15 -18.23
C ALA A 332 -7.90 19.35 -16.84
N PRO A 333 -7.40 20.32 -16.04
CA PRO A 333 -7.89 20.54 -14.69
C PRO A 333 -9.37 20.98 -14.71
N LYS A 334 -10.22 20.17 -14.08
CA LYS A 334 -11.65 20.44 -13.88
C LYS A 334 -12.00 20.44 -12.40
N LYS A 335 -13.08 21.14 -12.03
CA LYS A 335 -13.65 21.03 -10.69
C LYS A 335 -14.15 19.61 -10.47
N LEU A 336 -13.90 19.05 -9.28
CA LEU A 336 -14.47 17.76 -8.89
C LEU A 336 -16.00 17.80 -8.97
N LEU A 337 -16.61 16.68 -9.37
CA LEU A 337 -18.06 16.57 -9.46
C LEU A 337 -18.72 16.40 -8.09
N SER A 338 -17.98 15.83 -7.14
CA SER A 338 -18.39 15.65 -5.75
C SER A 338 -17.15 15.71 -4.83
N PRO A 339 -17.33 15.92 -3.51
CA PRO A 339 -16.21 15.92 -2.58
C PRO A 339 -15.46 14.57 -2.53
N VAL A 340 -14.21 14.64 -2.11
CA VAL A 340 -13.40 13.49 -1.67
C VAL A 340 -13.04 13.71 -0.19
N LEU A 341 -12.85 12.63 0.57
CA LEU A 341 -12.42 12.73 1.96
C LEU A 341 -11.06 13.45 2.03
N ASP A 342 -10.88 14.28 3.05
CA ASP A 342 -9.66 15.07 3.28
C ASP A 342 -9.25 16.00 2.13
N ALA A 343 -10.22 16.51 1.35
CA ALA A 343 -9.96 17.42 0.23
C ALA A 343 -9.07 18.62 0.61
N ASP A 344 -9.27 19.22 1.78
CA ASP A 344 -8.46 20.34 2.26
C ASP A 344 -6.99 19.94 2.46
N TYR A 345 -6.74 18.76 3.06
CA TYR A 345 -5.38 18.26 3.25
C TYR A 345 -4.72 17.88 1.91
N LEU A 346 -5.48 17.28 0.98
CA LEU A 346 -5.01 16.99 -0.37
C LEU A 346 -4.63 18.26 -1.14
N ILE A 347 -5.34 19.37 -0.92
CA ILE A 347 -5.00 20.68 -1.51
C ILE A 347 -3.71 21.21 -0.87
N VAL A 348 -3.60 21.19 0.45
CA VAL A 348 -2.40 21.64 1.18
C VAL A 348 -1.15 20.88 0.71
N GLU A 349 -1.23 19.56 0.58
CA GLU A 349 -0.10 18.77 0.08
C GLU A 349 0.20 19.02 -1.40
N ALA A 350 -0.83 19.23 -2.24
CA ALA A 350 -0.61 19.59 -3.63
C ALA A 350 0.09 20.96 -3.77
N ASP A 351 -0.32 21.96 -2.99
CA ASP A 351 0.31 23.28 -2.96
C ASP A 351 1.74 23.20 -2.44
N ARG A 352 1.99 22.39 -1.40
CA ARG A 352 3.34 22.16 -0.87
C ARG A 352 4.28 21.52 -1.89
N LEU A 353 3.83 20.47 -2.59
CA LEU A 353 4.63 19.83 -3.64
C LEU A 353 4.86 20.79 -4.82
N TYR A 354 3.86 21.59 -5.17
CA TYR A 354 4.02 22.63 -6.18
C TYR A 354 5.07 23.66 -5.75
N ASP A 355 5.04 24.14 -4.50
CA ASP A 355 6.06 25.06 -3.98
C ASP A 355 7.47 24.44 -4.02
N ILE A 356 7.62 23.15 -3.70
CA ILE A 356 8.88 22.41 -3.87
C ILE A 356 9.33 22.42 -5.34
N SER A 357 8.43 22.15 -6.30
CA SER A 357 8.72 22.21 -7.74
C SER A 357 9.18 23.59 -8.21
N ARG A 358 8.79 24.64 -7.48
CA ARG A 358 9.17 26.04 -7.75
C ARG A 358 10.39 26.48 -6.96
N ASP A 359 11.10 25.55 -6.31
CA ASP A 359 12.24 25.80 -5.42
C ASP A 359 11.91 26.81 -4.31
N ARG A 360 10.63 26.85 -3.90
CA ARG A 360 10.19 27.65 -2.76
C ARG A 360 10.38 26.83 -1.51
N ARG A 361 10.92 27.48 -0.48
CA ARG A 361 11.14 26.86 0.82
C ARG A 361 9.80 26.48 1.45
N VAL A 362 9.65 25.20 1.77
CA VAL A 362 8.55 24.66 2.55
C VAL A 362 9.11 23.99 3.81
N ASP A 363 8.30 23.90 4.86
CA ASP A 363 8.67 23.10 6.02
C ASP A 363 8.58 21.62 5.68
N ALA A 364 9.65 20.87 5.96
CA ALA A 364 9.65 19.42 5.83
C ALA A 364 8.70 18.81 6.85
N PHE A 365 8.08 17.67 6.51
CA PHE A 365 7.31 16.93 7.50
C PHE A 365 8.25 16.46 8.62
N PRO A 366 7.97 16.78 9.89
CA PRO A 366 8.88 16.43 10.98
C PRO A 366 8.67 14.97 11.36
N TYR A 367 9.65 14.14 11.01
CA TYR A 367 9.71 12.73 11.41
C TYR A 367 10.50 12.56 12.72
N PRO A 368 10.27 11.47 13.47
CA PRO A 368 11.08 11.13 14.64
C PRO A 368 12.54 10.88 14.27
N ASP A 369 13.43 11.11 15.22
CA ASP A 369 14.83 10.72 15.08
C ASP A 369 14.94 9.19 14.95
N LEU A 370 15.43 8.73 13.79
CA LEU A 370 15.55 7.32 13.46
C LEU A 370 16.49 6.54 14.40
N LEU A 371 17.39 7.22 15.14
CA LEU A 371 18.23 6.58 16.16
C LEU A 371 17.42 6.12 17.38
N HIS A 372 16.37 6.87 17.73
CA HIS A 372 15.52 6.61 18.87
C HIS A 372 14.16 5.99 18.49
N TRP A 373 13.83 6.04 17.20
CA TRP A 373 12.61 5.47 16.62
C TRP A 373 12.53 3.95 16.81
N GLN A 374 11.38 3.49 17.31
CA GLN A 374 11.06 2.07 17.46
C GLN A 374 9.80 1.74 16.67
N PRO A 375 9.91 1.27 15.41
CA PRO A 375 8.74 1.02 14.58
C PRO A 375 7.71 0.12 15.29
N PRO A 376 6.41 0.44 15.24
CA PRO A 376 5.37 -0.43 15.79
C PRO A 376 5.43 -1.82 15.15
N LYS A 377 5.59 -2.87 15.98
CA LYS A 377 5.68 -4.26 15.49
C LYS A 377 4.34 -4.78 14.97
N THR A 378 3.24 -4.25 15.49
CA THR A 378 1.88 -4.63 15.08
C THR A 378 1.02 -3.39 14.91
N ALA A 379 -0.01 -3.48 14.06
CA ALA A 379 -0.96 -2.41 13.81
C ALA A 379 -1.58 -1.83 15.10
N VAL A 380 -1.86 -2.67 16.11
CA VAL A 380 -2.49 -2.24 17.37
C VAL A 380 -1.56 -1.44 18.29
N ASP A 381 -0.26 -1.48 18.05
CA ASP A 381 0.76 -0.79 18.85
C ASP A 381 1.15 0.56 18.25
N ALA A 382 0.62 0.92 17.07
CA ALA A 382 0.89 2.20 16.44
C ALA A 382 0.07 3.35 17.07
N VAL A 383 -1.02 3.04 17.77
CA VAL A 383 -1.83 4.01 18.50
C VAL A 383 -1.60 3.81 19.99
N GLY A 384 -1.24 4.89 20.68
CA GLY A 384 -0.99 4.88 22.12
C GLY A 384 -1.03 6.28 22.71
N LEU A 385 -0.39 6.45 23.86
CA LEU A 385 -0.35 7.70 24.61
C LEU A 385 1.05 8.33 24.54
N ALA A 386 1.12 9.62 24.30
CA ALA A 386 2.31 10.43 24.51
C ALA A 386 1.92 11.62 25.38
N ASP A 387 2.54 11.74 26.56
CA ASP A 387 2.24 12.78 27.55
C ASP A 387 0.74 12.91 27.87
N GLY A 388 0.04 11.78 27.92
CA GLY A 388 -1.40 11.72 28.20
C GLY A 388 -2.31 12.08 27.02
N HIS A 389 -1.76 12.29 25.82
CA HIS A 389 -2.52 12.55 24.60
C HIS A 389 -2.51 11.34 23.66
N VAL A 390 -3.60 11.11 22.94
CA VAL A 390 -3.66 10.01 21.97
C VAL A 390 -2.84 10.36 20.73
N VAL A 391 -1.98 9.46 20.32
CA VAL A 391 -1.10 9.66 19.18
C VAL A 391 -1.09 8.46 18.24
N LEU A 392 -0.83 8.74 16.97
CA LEU A 392 -0.32 7.82 15.99
C LEU A 392 1.21 7.92 16.01
N ALA A 393 1.86 6.86 16.44
CA ALA A 393 3.30 6.80 16.69
C ALA A 393 4.11 7.45 15.56
N GLY A 394 4.92 8.43 15.93
CA GLY A 394 5.83 9.16 15.06
C GLY A 394 5.19 10.13 14.06
N LEU A 395 3.88 10.07 13.83
CA LEU A 395 3.24 10.87 12.78
C LEU A 395 2.42 12.04 13.32
N SER A 396 1.57 11.80 14.33
CA SER A 396 0.53 12.78 14.65
C SER A 396 -0.09 12.57 16.02
N ALA A 397 -0.53 13.65 16.63
CA ALA A 397 -1.58 13.54 17.63
C ALA A 397 -2.93 13.20 16.97
N LEU A 398 -3.82 12.49 17.66
CA LEU A 398 -5.09 12.01 17.11
C LEU A 398 -6.29 12.60 17.84
N ARG A 399 -7.30 12.97 17.06
CA ARG A 399 -8.65 13.26 17.52
C ARG A 399 -9.59 12.15 17.09
N MET A 400 -10.28 11.49 18.01
CA MET A 400 -11.26 10.46 17.66
C MET A 400 -12.52 11.11 17.11
N THR A 401 -12.98 10.67 15.94
CA THR A 401 -14.12 11.27 15.23
C THR A 401 -15.28 10.30 15.03
N GLY A 402 -15.01 8.99 15.11
CA GLY A 402 -16.02 7.95 14.96
C GLY A 402 -16.36 7.20 16.25
N THR A 403 -17.43 6.40 16.20
CA THR A 403 -17.76 5.47 17.28
C THR A 403 -16.79 4.28 17.27
N PRO A 404 -16.18 3.93 18.43
CA PRO A 404 -15.33 2.75 18.54
C PRO A 404 -16.09 1.44 18.24
N ILE A 405 -15.47 0.55 17.48
CA ILE A 405 -15.99 -0.79 17.17
C ILE A 405 -15.04 -1.83 17.76
N ARG A 406 -15.48 -2.52 18.82
CA ARG A 406 -14.70 -3.55 19.50
C ARG A 406 -14.66 -4.85 18.70
N SER A 407 -13.48 -5.47 18.67
CA SER A 407 -13.26 -6.82 18.17
C SER A 407 -12.14 -7.50 18.96
N LYS A 408 -12.52 -8.46 19.82
CA LYS A 408 -11.64 -9.09 20.80
C LYS A 408 -10.91 -8.01 21.63
N ASP A 409 -9.58 -8.04 21.68
CA ASP A 409 -8.74 -7.08 22.42
C ASP A 409 -8.39 -5.82 21.62
N SER A 410 -8.94 -5.67 20.41
CA SER A 410 -8.69 -4.52 19.54
C SER A 410 -9.93 -3.67 19.32
N VAL A 411 -9.69 -2.38 19.07
CA VAL A 411 -10.70 -1.39 18.74
C VAL A 411 -10.39 -0.81 17.37
N TRP A 412 -11.43 -0.62 16.56
CA TRP A 412 -11.36 0.16 15.34
C TRP A 412 -12.11 1.46 15.54
N VAL A 413 -11.49 2.58 15.20
CA VAL A 413 -12.10 3.90 15.38
C VAL A 413 -11.61 4.85 14.29
N TRP A 414 -12.53 5.66 13.75
CA TRP A 414 -12.13 6.77 12.88
C TRP A 414 -11.52 7.87 13.73
N ALA A 415 -10.36 8.35 13.30
CA ALA A 415 -9.66 9.46 13.91
C ALA A 415 -9.19 10.44 12.83
N GLN A 416 -8.83 11.64 13.25
CA GLN A 416 -8.20 12.65 12.40
C GLN A 416 -6.83 13.00 12.98
N THR A 417 -5.84 13.05 12.09
CA THR A 417 -4.49 13.57 12.37
C THR A 417 -4.51 15.10 12.54
N ASP A 418 -3.51 15.66 13.19
CA ASP A 418 -3.37 17.12 13.41
C ASP A 418 -3.16 17.90 12.10
N PHE A 419 -2.72 17.21 11.04
CA PHE A 419 -2.57 17.76 9.69
C PHE A 419 -3.79 17.50 8.79
N GLY A 420 -4.86 16.91 9.32
CA GLY A 420 -6.17 16.86 8.66
C GLY A 420 -6.51 15.57 7.92
N GLN A 421 -5.60 14.59 7.84
CA GLN A 421 -5.90 13.26 7.28
C GLN A 421 -6.82 12.47 8.19
N SER A 422 -7.89 11.89 7.63
CA SER A 422 -8.78 10.95 8.28
C SER A 422 -8.21 9.53 8.17
N VAL A 423 -8.13 8.84 9.30
CA VAL A 423 -7.57 7.48 9.40
C VAL A 423 -8.50 6.57 10.20
N LEU A 424 -8.76 5.36 9.69
CA LEU A 424 -9.43 4.31 10.46
C LEU A 424 -8.37 3.49 11.18
N VAL A 425 -8.07 3.86 12.42
CA VAL A 425 -7.00 3.22 13.18
C VAL A 425 -7.48 1.96 13.88
N LYS A 426 -6.60 0.97 13.93
CA LYS A 426 -6.72 -0.19 14.80
C LYS A 426 -5.84 0.01 16.03
N SER A 427 -6.41 -0.07 17.23
CA SER A 427 -5.67 0.09 18.49
C SER A 427 -6.00 -1.03 19.49
N ARG A 428 -5.27 -1.06 20.60
CA ARG A 428 -5.66 -1.82 21.79
C ARG A 428 -6.88 -1.16 22.44
N ALA A 429 -7.74 -1.97 23.06
CA ALA A 429 -8.81 -1.44 23.90
C ALA A 429 -8.26 -0.65 25.09
N GLU A 430 -7.15 -1.13 25.68
CA GLU A 430 -6.38 -0.41 26.68
C GLU A 430 -5.14 0.22 26.05
N LEU A 431 -5.15 1.54 25.93
CA LEU A 431 -4.02 2.29 25.37
C LEU A 431 -2.84 2.29 26.35
N ARG A 432 -1.63 2.22 25.79
CA ARG A 432 -0.36 2.23 26.51
C ARG A 432 0.48 3.41 26.05
N ASP A 433 1.43 3.83 26.87
CA ASP A 433 2.39 4.84 26.46
C ASP A 433 3.25 4.32 25.30
N VAL A 434 3.44 5.18 24.31
CA VAL A 434 4.42 4.93 23.25
C VAL A 434 5.81 5.32 23.76
N PRO A 435 6.89 4.63 23.31
CA PRO A 435 8.25 5.01 23.66
C PRO A 435 8.53 6.48 23.33
N LEU A 436 9.40 7.14 24.10
CA LEU A 436 9.74 8.56 23.88
C LEU A 436 10.19 8.86 22.44
N GLY A 437 10.99 7.98 21.83
CA GLY A 437 11.43 8.11 20.44
C GLY A 437 10.33 7.91 19.39
N ASN A 438 9.12 7.52 19.81
CA ASN A 438 7.94 7.39 18.97
C ASN A 438 6.93 8.52 19.17
N HIS A 439 7.23 9.50 20.02
CA HIS A 439 6.40 10.68 20.15
C HIS A 439 6.37 11.41 18.80
N PRO A 440 5.20 11.89 18.34
CA PRO A 440 5.14 12.75 17.16
C PRO A 440 6.04 13.96 17.36
N ALA A 441 6.87 14.28 16.36
CA ALA A 441 7.73 15.46 16.40
C ALA A 441 6.95 16.77 16.15
N ARG A 442 5.65 16.68 15.84
CA ARG A 442 4.73 17.82 15.66
C ARG A 442 4.13 18.21 17.01
N ASP A 443 4.11 19.51 17.29
CA ASP A 443 3.37 20.09 18.43
C ASP A 443 1.85 20.09 18.14
N GLY A 444 1.25 18.90 18.06
CA GLY A 444 -0.18 18.68 17.78
C GLY A 444 -1.08 18.73 19.02
N ALA A 445 -0.52 19.00 20.21
CA ALA A 445 -1.19 18.82 21.50
C ALA A 445 -2.54 19.56 21.60
N SER A 446 -2.70 20.70 20.92
CA SER A 446 -3.93 21.52 20.96
C SER A 446 -5.16 20.91 20.29
N GLN A 447 -4.99 19.92 19.39
CA GLN A 447 -6.09 19.29 18.66
C GLN A 447 -6.34 17.83 19.06
N SER A 448 -5.53 17.29 19.97
CA SER A 448 -5.57 15.88 20.39
C SER A 448 -6.52 15.65 21.56
N GLU A 449 -7.11 14.45 21.64
CA GLU A 449 -7.89 14.07 22.81
C GLU A 449 -6.99 13.74 23.99
N SER A 450 -7.35 14.27 25.16
CA SER A 450 -6.66 13.95 26.41
C SER A 450 -7.09 12.59 26.93
N ALA A 451 -6.24 11.97 27.75
CA ALA A 451 -6.54 10.75 28.47
C ALA A 451 -7.86 10.82 29.27
N SER A 452 -8.21 12.00 29.80
CA SER A 452 -9.50 12.22 30.48
C SER A 452 -10.70 12.13 29.54
N ASP A 453 -10.58 12.60 28.30
CA ASP A 453 -11.68 12.58 27.31
C ASP A 453 -11.96 11.15 26.83
N LEU A 454 -10.90 10.33 26.72
CA LEU A 454 -10.98 8.91 26.37
C LEU A 454 -11.81 8.08 27.36
N ALA A 455 -11.77 8.40 28.67
CA ALA A 455 -12.54 7.68 29.67
C ALA A 455 -14.07 7.76 29.43
N VAL A 456 -14.51 8.73 28.62
CA VAL A 456 -15.91 8.94 28.24
C VAL A 456 -16.28 8.15 26.98
N LEU A 457 -15.31 7.75 26.14
CA LEU A 457 -15.56 7.02 24.89
C LEU A 457 -15.80 5.53 25.16
N PRO A 458 -17.00 4.98 24.89
CA PRO A 458 -17.27 3.57 25.10
C PRO A 458 -16.43 2.72 24.14
N GLY A 459 -15.42 2.04 24.66
CA GLY A 459 -14.59 1.15 23.86
C GLY A 459 -13.10 1.23 24.14
N LEU A 460 -12.61 2.41 24.49
CA LEU A 460 -11.21 2.70 24.79
C LEU A 460 -11.06 3.03 26.28
N THR A 461 -10.02 2.51 26.90
CA THR A 461 -9.69 2.79 28.31
C THR A 461 -8.18 3.00 28.47
N LEU A 462 -7.79 3.70 29.52
CA LEU A 462 -6.38 3.87 29.86
C LEU A 462 -5.88 2.64 30.60
N ALA A 463 -4.68 2.17 30.28
CA ALA A 463 -3.99 1.19 31.11
C ALA A 463 -3.82 1.80 32.52
N ARG A 464 -4.31 1.11 33.55
CA ARG A 464 -4.09 1.53 34.94
C ARG A 464 -2.64 1.20 35.32
N GLU A 465 -1.90 2.18 35.86
CA GLU A 465 -0.66 1.89 36.56
C GLU A 465 -0.97 1.02 37.77
N GLU A 466 -0.66 -0.28 37.69
CA GLU A 466 -0.55 -1.08 38.91
C GLU A 466 0.78 -0.75 39.59
N PRO A 467 0.80 -0.48 40.91
CA PRO A 467 2.04 -0.21 41.61
C PRO A 467 2.92 -1.47 41.54
N SER A 468 4.03 -1.35 40.80
CA SER A 468 5.02 -2.40 40.62
C SER A 468 5.56 -2.85 41.99
N ARG A 469 5.24 -4.09 42.38
CA ARG A 469 6.01 -4.77 43.44
C ARG A 469 7.36 -5.18 42.85
N PRO A 470 8.49 -5.01 43.58
CA PRO A 470 9.76 -5.51 43.11
C PRO A 470 9.71 -7.05 43.12
N SER A 471 9.73 -7.68 41.94
CA SER A 471 9.98 -9.12 41.86
C SER A 471 11.49 -9.34 41.88
N GLU A 472 11.97 -10.02 42.91
CA GLU A 472 13.31 -10.60 42.92
C GLU A 472 13.49 -11.48 41.68
N ALA A 473 14.34 -11.05 40.76
CA ALA A 473 14.69 -11.82 39.57
C ALA A 473 15.65 -12.93 39.98
N THR A 474 15.11 -14.13 40.21
CA THR A 474 15.91 -15.36 40.18
C THR A 474 16.30 -15.63 38.73
N PHE A 475 17.59 -15.43 38.44
CA PHE A 475 18.17 -15.74 37.14
C PHE A 475 18.23 -17.27 36.97
N VAL A 476 17.30 -17.83 36.20
CA VAL A 476 17.42 -19.20 35.67
C VAL A 476 17.83 -19.04 34.21
N PRO A 477 19.02 -19.51 33.79
CA PRO A 477 19.41 -19.45 32.39
C PRO A 477 18.60 -20.49 31.63
N GLU A 478 17.51 -20.06 31.01
CA GLU A 478 16.81 -20.86 30.02
C GLU A 478 17.46 -20.59 28.65
N LEU A 479 18.10 -21.63 28.12
CA LEU A 479 18.81 -21.65 26.85
C LEU A 479 17.86 -21.24 25.71
N LEU A 480 18.10 -20.03 25.17
CA LEU A 480 17.59 -19.56 23.90
C LEU A 480 18.13 -20.44 22.77
N PHE A 481 17.21 -21.07 22.04
CA PHE A 481 17.34 -21.48 20.63
C PHE A 481 18.72 -21.98 20.18
N SER A 482 19.02 -23.23 20.53
CA SER A 482 20.01 -24.02 19.81
C SER A 482 19.56 -25.47 19.66
N GLU A 483 18.42 -25.67 19.01
CA GLU A 483 18.18 -26.94 18.30
C GLU A 483 17.89 -26.57 16.86
N VAL A 484 18.96 -26.67 16.06
CA VAL A 484 18.86 -27.03 14.65
C VAL A 484 17.77 -28.10 14.54
N LEU A 485 16.72 -27.84 13.76
CA LEU A 485 15.68 -28.80 13.42
C LEU A 485 16.33 -29.96 12.65
N ASP A 486 16.97 -30.87 13.37
CA ASP A 486 17.35 -32.17 12.87
C ASP A 486 16.13 -33.08 13.01
N VAL A 487 15.14 -32.84 12.14
CA VAL A 487 13.97 -33.71 12.06
C VAL A 487 14.40 -34.92 11.25
N SER A 488 14.94 -35.92 11.95
CA SER A 488 15.14 -37.25 11.37
C SER A 488 13.80 -37.78 10.83
N ARG A 489 13.82 -38.68 9.84
CA ARG A 489 12.61 -39.36 9.34
C ARG A 489 12.02 -40.26 10.43
N SER A 490 11.26 -39.67 11.36
CA SER A 490 10.48 -40.37 12.37
C SER A 490 9.19 -40.91 11.76
N THR A 491 8.82 -42.14 12.08
CA THR A 491 7.56 -42.73 11.62
C THR A 491 6.37 -42.13 12.40
N VAL A 492 5.15 -42.28 11.88
CA VAL A 492 3.92 -41.84 12.59
C VAL A 492 3.81 -42.47 13.98
N ALA A 493 4.25 -43.71 14.15
CA ALA A 493 4.27 -44.40 15.43
C ALA A 493 5.20 -43.72 16.46
N ASP A 494 6.38 -43.27 16.02
CA ASP A 494 7.36 -42.60 16.88
C ASP A 494 6.82 -41.23 17.35
N LEU A 495 6.20 -40.49 16.43
CA LEU A 495 5.57 -39.19 16.72
C LEU A 495 4.40 -39.34 17.71
N ILE A 496 3.62 -40.42 17.59
CA ILE A 496 2.53 -40.71 18.54
C ILE A 496 3.07 -41.02 19.93
N GLU A 497 4.17 -41.77 20.04
CA GLU A 497 4.77 -42.10 21.34
C GLU A 497 5.39 -40.85 22.00
N GLU A 498 6.06 -40.01 21.23
CA GLU A 498 6.57 -38.71 21.73
C GLU A 498 5.44 -37.80 22.24
N MET A 499 4.32 -37.75 21.51
CA MET A 499 3.13 -37.02 21.97
C MET A 499 2.55 -37.62 23.26
N ARG A 500 2.57 -38.93 23.45
CA ARG A 500 2.12 -39.58 24.70
C ARG A 500 3.00 -39.20 25.88
N GLU A 501 4.32 -39.24 25.71
CA GLU A 501 5.27 -38.83 26.75
C GLU A 501 5.04 -37.37 27.17
N LYS A 502 4.77 -36.51 26.19
CA LYS A 502 4.48 -35.07 26.37
C LYS A 502 3.01 -34.76 26.68
N ARG A 503 2.21 -35.79 27.02
CA ARG A 503 0.80 -35.69 27.39
C ARG A 503 -0.05 -34.88 26.40
N TYR A 504 0.27 -34.99 25.10
CA TYR A 504 -0.43 -34.31 24.01
C TYR A 504 -0.51 -32.78 24.17
N SER A 505 0.57 -32.15 24.66
CA SER A 505 0.67 -30.68 24.66
C SER A 505 0.50 -30.10 23.24
N ASP A 506 -0.05 -28.89 23.13
CA ASP A 506 -0.22 -28.18 21.85
C ASP A 506 1.08 -28.11 21.04
N ALA A 507 2.21 -27.93 21.73
CA ALA A 507 3.54 -27.88 21.12
C ALA A 507 4.00 -29.24 20.56
N SER A 508 3.66 -30.35 21.21
CA SER A 508 3.96 -31.71 20.70
C SER A 508 3.06 -32.11 19.53
N ILE A 509 1.78 -31.74 19.56
CA ILE A 509 0.85 -31.98 18.44
C ILE A 509 1.29 -31.16 17.22
N GLY A 510 1.60 -29.88 17.43
CA GLY A 510 2.07 -29.00 16.36
C GLY A 510 3.36 -29.49 15.70
N ARG A 511 4.35 -29.94 16.49
CA ARG A 511 5.58 -30.53 15.95
C ARG A 511 5.33 -31.80 15.15
N ALA A 512 4.55 -32.73 15.70
CA ALA A 512 4.25 -34.00 15.04
C ALA A 512 3.47 -33.79 13.73
N LEU A 513 2.48 -32.89 13.72
CA LEU A 513 1.72 -32.56 12.50
C LEU A 513 2.64 -31.95 11.43
N MET A 514 3.52 -31.02 11.81
CA MET A 514 4.48 -30.43 10.87
C MET A 514 5.45 -31.48 10.32
N SER A 515 5.90 -32.44 11.14
CA SER A 515 6.76 -33.54 10.68
C SER A 515 6.06 -34.44 9.66
N VAL A 516 4.79 -34.80 9.90
CA VAL A 516 3.99 -35.60 8.95
C VAL A 516 3.73 -34.84 7.66
N LEU A 517 3.43 -33.53 7.73
CA LEU A 517 3.21 -32.70 6.53
C LEU A 517 4.47 -32.50 5.68
N HIS A 518 5.65 -32.44 6.32
CA HIS A 518 6.91 -32.22 5.61
C HIS A 518 7.56 -33.50 5.09
N HIS A 519 7.36 -34.64 5.75
CA HIS A 519 8.13 -35.86 5.48
C HIS A 519 7.28 -37.12 5.30
N GLY A 520 5.99 -37.09 5.63
CA GLY A 520 5.07 -38.23 5.52
C GLY A 520 4.33 -38.29 4.18
N THR A 521 3.65 -39.41 3.96
CA THR A 521 2.72 -39.64 2.86
C THR A 521 1.29 -39.24 3.23
N ALA A 522 0.37 -39.26 2.25
CA ALA A 522 -1.06 -39.04 2.52
C ALA A 522 -1.65 -40.09 3.47
N GLU A 523 -1.15 -41.33 3.43
CA GLU A 523 -1.56 -42.41 4.33
C GLU A 523 -1.05 -42.17 5.76
N ASP A 524 0.16 -41.65 5.91
CA ASP A 524 0.72 -41.25 7.21
C ASP A 524 -0.09 -40.12 7.86
N LEU A 525 -0.54 -39.15 7.06
CA LEU A 525 -1.40 -38.05 7.52
C LEU A 525 -2.76 -38.57 7.98
N ASP A 526 -3.38 -39.47 7.23
CA ASP A 526 -4.68 -40.03 7.57
C ASP A 526 -4.60 -40.90 8.83
N GLN A 527 -3.53 -41.69 8.98
CA GLN A 527 -3.23 -42.47 10.17
C GLN A 527 -3.03 -41.56 11.40
N PHE A 528 -2.27 -40.48 11.25
CA PHE A 528 -2.01 -39.51 12.32
C PHE A 528 -3.28 -38.79 12.79
N LEU A 529 -4.10 -38.31 11.84
CA LEU A 529 -5.36 -37.62 12.14
C LEU A 529 -6.40 -38.56 12.76
N SER A 530 -6.46 -39.81 12.29
CA SER A 530 -7.33 -40.85 12.88
C SER A 530 -6.98 -41.14 14.34
N HIS A 531 -5.69 -41.16 14.68
CA HIS A 531 -5.25 -41.36 16.07
C HIS A 531 -5.62 -40.16 16.97
N LEU A 532 -5.48 -38.93 16.47
CA LEU A 532 -5.89 -37.73 17.20
C LEU A 532 -7.41 -37.65 17.41
N ALA A 533 -8.21 -38.13 16.45
CA ALA A 533 -9.67 -38.14 16.54
C ALA A 533 -10.22 -39.15 17.57
N LEU A 534 -9.42 -40.14 17.98
CA LEU A 534 -9.76 -41.14 19.00
C LEU A 534 -9.36 -40.72 20.43
N ARG A 535 -8.82 -39.51 20.60
CA ARG A 535 -8.43 -38.90 21.87
C ARG A 535 -9.33 -37.72 22.19
#